data_AF-D7FX61-F1
#
_entry.id   AF-D7FX61-F1
#
_cell.length_a   1.000
_cell.length_b   1.000
_cell.length_c   1.000
_cell.angle_alpha   90.00
_cell.angle_beta   90.00
_cell.angle_gamma   90.00
#
_symmetry.space_group_name_H-M   'P 1'
#
loop_
_entity.id
_entity.type
_entity.pdbx_description
1 polymer ?
#
loop_
_entity_poly.entity_id
_entity_poly.type
_entity_poly.pdbx_seq_one_letter_code
_entity_poly.pdbx_strand_id
1 'polypeptide(L)'
;MDESTGPNRWMDRSERSGLGLLGAEAFVLPSATLRQGSFAQQQQQQRGVTRWTAAAGPRTARGGGVGALSMGSTADFKNGMTIDIDGNPCKILEFLHVKPGKGSAFVRTKVKNLITGNSLEKTFRAGEPVEQAQVDKVDLQYTYKEGDMYYFMDSATYEEVSIAEKVVGDKAGFFLEGMELSATYFKGKVIEVTLPKQMILEVVETDPGEKGNTAQGATKPAKVAAGAIINVPLFITTGEKIRVDIDSKKYMERAKE
;
A
#
# COMPACT_ATOMS: atom_id res chain seq x y z
N MET A 1 61.79 -20.90 29.65
CA MET A 1 62.26 -21.91 28.68
C MET A 1 61.19 -22.00 27.62
N ASP A 2 61.37 -21.54 26.40
CA ASP A 2 62.47 -20.85 25.75
C ASP A 2 61.94 -20.40 24.38
N GLU A 3 62.42 -19.24 23.94
CA GLU A 3 62.62 -18.76 22.56
C GLU A 3 61.55 -18.96 21.46
N SER A 4 61.05 -17.92 20.78
CA SER A 4 61.65 -16.80 20.03
C SER A 4 61.55 -17.00 18.50
N THR A 5 61.23 -15.89 17.83
CA THR A 5 61.73 -15.50 16.48
C THR A 5 61.15 -16.23 15.24
N GLY A 6 60.67 -15.58 14.18
CA GLY A 6 60.69 -14.17 13.80
C GLY A 6 59.90 -13.88 12.50
N PRO A 7 59.93 -12.63 12.02
CA PRO A 7 59.06 -12.08 10.98
C PRO A 7 59.70 -12.07 9.59
N ASN A 8 58.91 -12.05 8.52
CA ASN A 8 59.41 -11.72 7.18
C ASN A 8 58.69 -10.50 6.59
N ARG A 9 59.50 -9.44 6.48
CA ARG A 9 59.31 -8.15 5.84
C ARG A 9 60.17 -8.17 4.57
N TRP A 10 59.58 -7.89 3.41
CA TRP A 10 60.27 -7.51 2.16
C TRP A 10 59.36 -6.46 1.50
N MET A 11 59.66 -5.14 1.55
CA MET A 11 60.57 -4.36 0.68
C MET A 11 60.33 -4.66 -0.81
N ASP A 12 59.67 -3.78 -1.56
CA ASP A 12 60.10 -2.46 -2.08
C ASP A 12 60.44 -2.60 -3.57
N ARG A 13 59.91 -1.70 -4.41
CA ARG A 13 60.62 -1.03 -5.53
C ARG A 13 59.67 -0.17 -6.38
N SER A 14 59.73 1.12 -6.11
CA SER A 14 59.98 2.26 -7.00
C SER A 14 59.36 2.41 -8.42
N GLU A 15 58.93 3.66 -8.65
CA GLU A 15 59.03 4.48 -9.88
C GLU A 15 58.10 4.23 -11.08
N ARG A 16 57.26 5.24 -11.39
CA ARG A 16 57.57 6.21 -12.46
C ARG A 16 56.61 7.42 -12.47
N SER A 17 57.23 8.53 -12.83
CA SER A 17 56.79 9.91 -13.00
C SER A 17 55.99 10.16 -14.30
N GLY A 18 55.26 11.29 -14.34
CA GLY A 18 54.69 11.85 -15.55
C GLY A 18 53.88 13.12 -15.32
N LEU A 19 54.55 14.29 -15.32
CA LEU A 19 53.95 15.63 -15.44
C LEU A 19 53.36 15.85 -16.84
N GLY A 20 52.33 16.69 -16.94
CA GLY A 20 51.89 17.30 -18.20
C GLY A 20 50.91 18.46 -17.98
N LEU A 21 51.40 19.68 -18.21
CA LEU A 21 50.72 20.98 -18.03
C LEU A 21 49.78 21.36 -19.20
N LEU A 22 48.88 22.30 -18.88
CA LEU A 22 48.39 23.47 -19.65
C LEU A 22 47.58 23.26 -20.94
N GLY A 23 46.44 23.96 -20.97
CA GLY A 23 45.68 24.29 -22.16
C GLY A 23 44.51 25.21 -21.81
N ALA A 24 44.78 26.49 -21.64
CA ALA A 24 43.79 27.56 -21.57
C ALA A 24 43.30 27.87 -22.99
N GLU A 25 42.01 28.16 -23.17
CA GLU A 25 41.57 29.24 -24.06
C GLU A 25 40.14 29.69 -23.70
N ALA A 26 40.05 30.98 -23.42
CA ALA A 26 38.81 31.72 -23.21
C ALA A 26 38.37 32.32 -24.54
N PHE A 27 37.07 32.27 -24.84
CA PHE A 27 36.49 33.08 -25.91
C PHE A 27 35.34 33.91 -25.37
N VAL A 28 35.42 35.20 -25.67
CA VAL A 28 34.64 36.32 -25.11
C VAL A 28 33.73 36.87 -26.20
N LEU A 29 32.40 36.85 -25.93
CA LEU A 29 31.33 37.82 -26.27
C LEU A 29 31.05 38.16 -27.77
N PRO A 30 29.95 38.87 -28.17
CA PRO A 30 28.98 39.65 -27.38
C PRO A 30 27.47 39.62 -27.77
N SER A 31 26.67 40.16 -26.84
CA SER A 31 25.53 41.09 -26.99
C SER A 31 24.34 40.82 -27.92
N ALA A 32 23.13 40.85 -27.31
CA ALA A 32 21.87 41.49 -27.76
C ALA A 32 20.70 40.80 -27.03
N THR A 33 19.66 41.42 -26.45
CA THR A 33 19.23 42.81 -26.30
C THR A 33 18.19 42.79 -25.18
N LEU A 34 18.33 43.68 -24.21
CA LEU A 34 17.31 43.99 -23.21
C LEU A 34 16.29 44.95 -23.85
N ARG A 35 14.98 44.65 -23.79
CA ARG A 35 13.96 45.69 -23.92
C ARG A 35 12.85 45.50 -22.89
N GLN A 36 12.81 46.47 -21.98
CA GLN A 36 11.72 46.76 -21.06
C GLN A 36 10.48 47.23 -21.83
N GLY A 37 9.31 47.00 -21.25
CA GLY A 37 8.03 47.55 -21.68
C GLY A 37 6.94 47.28 -20.65
N SER A 38 6.97 48.04 -19.56
CA SER A 38 5.83 48.33 -18.69
C SER A 38 4.68 48.92 -19.51
N PHE A 39 3.42 48.63 -19.21
CA PHE A 39 2.39 49.64 -18.94
C PHE A 39 1.02 49.00 -18.61
N ALA A 40 0.30 49.71 -17.76
CA ALA A 40 -0.89 49.32 -17.00
C ALA A 40 -2.21 49.44 -17.80
N GLN A 41 -3.30 49.18 -17.05
CA GLN A 41 -4.71 49.55 -17.29
C GLN A 41 -5.48 48.62 -18.26
N GLN A 42 -6.73 48.20 -18.01
CA GLN A 42 -7.80 48.81 -17.21
C GLN A 42 -8.91 47.78 -16.92
N GLN A 43 -9.55 47.93 -15.76
CA GLN A 43 -10.81 47.28 -15.38
C GLN A 43 -11.93 47.52 -16.40
N GLN A 44 -12.86 46.58 -16.54
CA GLN A 44 -14.27 46.86 -16.23
C GLN A 44 -15.08 45.59 -15.98
N GLN A 45 -15.65 45.51 -14.78
CA GLN A 45 -16.78 44.66 -14.45
C GLN A 45 -18.00 45.11 -15.25
N GLN A 46 -18.78 44.18 -15.79
CA GLN A 46 -20.23 44.34 -15.85
C GLN A 46 -20.94 43.05 -15.45
N ARG A 47 -21.92 43.26 -14.58
CA ARG A 47 -22.82 42.30 -13.95
C ARG A 47 -23.72 41.66 -15.02
N GLY A 48 -23.92 40.36 -14.90
CA GLY A 48 -24.95 39.64 -15.64
C GLY A 48 -25.35 38.39 -14.85
N VAL A 49 -26.29 38.55 -13.93
CA VAL A 49 -26.97 37.42 -13.27
C VAL A 49 -27.92 36.84 -14.31
N THR A 50 -27.57 35.70 -14.89
CA THR A 50 -28.54 34.85 -15.59
C THR A 50 -28.51 33.45 -15.00
N ARG A 51 -29.60 33.20 -14.28
CA ARG A 51 -30.13 31.93 -13.80
C ARG A 51 -29.92 30.82 -14.86
N TRP A 52 -29.01 29.89 -14.58
CA TRP A 52 -28.96 28.63 -15.30
C TRP A 52 -30.00 27.70 -14.69
N THR A 53 -31.15 27.58 -15.36
CA THR A 53 -32.07 26.46 -15.18
C THR A 53 -31.38 25.19 -15.67
N ALA A 54 -31.03 24.31 -14.74
CA ALA A 54 -30.58 22.96 -15.03
C ALA A 54 -31.73 22.15 -15.64
N ALA A 55 -31.76 22.06 -16.97
CA ALA A 55 -32.55 21.04 -17.66
C ALA A 55 -31.79 19.72 -17.57
N ALA A 56 -32.26 18.83 -16.69
CA ALA A 56 -31.82 17.45 -16.62
C ALA A 56 -32.24 16.71 -17.90
N GLY A 57 -31.32 16.57 -18.85
CA GLY A 57 -31.46 15.60 -19.93
C GLY A 57 -31.32 14.18 -19.38
N PRO A 58 -31.98 13.18 -19.99
CA PRO A 58 -31.85 11.79 -19.55
C PRO A 58 -30.40 11.34 -19.76
N ARG A 59 -29.73 11.02 -18.64
CA ARG A 59 -28.44 10.33 -18.65
C ARG A 59 -28.64 9.00 -19.34
N THR A 60 -28.19 8.93 -20.58
CA THR A 60 -28.05 7.69 -21.33
C THR A 60 -27.28 6.70 -20.48
N ALA A 61 -27.85 5.49 -20.35
CA ALA A 61 -27.25 4.37 -19.66
C ALA A 61 -25.81 4.20 -20.15
N ARG A 62 -24.86 4.29 -19.22
CA ARG A 62 -23.49 3.86 -19.48
C ARG A 62 -23.56 2.35 -19.68
N GLY A 63 -23.51 1.93 -20.94
CA GLY A 63 -23.18 0.56 -21.29
C GLY A 63 -21.88 0.18 -20.58
N GLY A 64 -21.84 -1.05 -20.08
CA GLY A 64 -20.64 -1.66 -19.51
C GLY A 64 -19.52 -1.63 -20.54
N GLY A 65 -18.72 -0.58 -20.48
CA GLY A 65 -17.39 -0.58 -21.06
C GLY A 65 -16.61 -1.60 -20.26
N VAL A 66 -16.34 -2.75 -20.88
CA VAL A 66 -15.18 -3.56 -20.52
C VAL A 66 -14.02 -2.58 -20.38
N GLY A 67 -13.55 -2.38 -19.13
CA GLY A 67 -12.45 -1.48 -18.84
C GLY A 67 -11.32 -1.84 -19.80
N ALA A 68 -10.95 -0.90 -20.66
CA ALA A 68 -9.87 -1.12 -21.61
C ALA A 68 -8.64 -1.47 -20.77
N LEU A 69 -8.21 -2.73 -20.83
CA LEU A 69 -6.98 -3.18 -20.21
C LEU A 69 -5.88 -2.28 -20.77
N SER A 70 -5.36 -1.37 -19.96
CA SER A 70 -4.24 -0.53 -20.35
C SER A 70 -3.04 -1.45 -20.49
N MET A 71 -2.71 -1.81 -21.74
CA MET A 71 -1.46 -2.47 -22.06
C MET A 71 -0.34 -1.48 -21.79
N GLY A 72 0.32 -1.66 -20.65
CA GLY A 72 1.55 -0.95 -20.33
C GLY A 72 2.74 -1.68 -20.96
N SER A 73 3.86 -0.98 -21.06
CA SER A 73 5.15 -1.61 -21.35
C SER A 73 5.97 -1.72 -20.06
N THR A 74 7.01 -2.55 -20.05
CA THR A 74 7.96 -2.57 -18.92
C THR A 74 8.64 -1.22 -18.66
N ALA A 75 8.54 -0.25 -19.59
CA ALA A 75 9.04 1.11 -19.39
C ALA A 75 8.15 1.94 -18.45
N ASP A 76 6.87 1.57 -18.31
CA ASP A 76 5.88 2.27 -17.49
C ASP A 76 5.84 1.76 -16.05
N PHE A 77 6.73 0.82 -15.70
CA PHE A 77 6.80 0.23 -14.37
C PHE A 77 7.11 1.29 -13.31
N LYS A 78 6.27 1.29 -12.28
CA LYS A 78 6.40 2.16 -11.10
C LYS A 78 6.15 1.34 -9.85
N ASN A 79 6.84 1.70 -8.77
CA ASN A 79 6.59 1.09 -7.46
C ASN A 79 5.14 1.36 -7.05
N GLY A 80 4.44 0.32 -6.61
CA GLY A 80 3.05 0.37 -6.22
C GLY A 80 2.03 0.15 -7.34
N MET A 81 2.45 0.04 -8.60
CA MET A 81 1.56 -0.33 -9.71
C MET A 81 1.14 -1.80 -9.59
N THR A 82 -0.13 -2.10 -9.90
CA THR A 82 -0.62 -3.48 -9.96
C THR A 82 -0.67 -3.94 -11.41
N ILE A 83 -0.06 -5.09 -11.68
CA ILE A 83 -0.01 -5.75 -12.99
C ILE A 83 -0.65 -7.13 -12.89
N ASP A 84 -1.28 -7.57 -13.97
CA ASP A 84 -1.77 -8.94 -14.07
C ASP A 84 -0.61 -9.84 -14.53
N ILE A 85 -0.33 -10.85 -13.72
CA ILE A 85 0.67 -11.87 -14.01
C ILE A 85 -0.01 -13.22 -13.94
N ASP A 86 -0.16 -13.87 -15.09
CA ASP A 86 -0.73 -15.22 -15.20
C ASP A 86 -2.15 -15.31 -14.58
N GLY A 87 -2.95 -14.24 -14.72
CA GLY A 87 -4.30 -14.12 -14.18
C GLY A 87 -4.38 -13.68 -12.72
N ASN A 88 -3.25 -13.32 -12.10
CA ASN A 88 -3.18 -12.90 -10.69
C ASN A 88 -2.77 -11.43 -10.57
N PRO A 89 -3.51 -10.62 -9.79
CA PRO A 89 -3.15 -9.22 -9.54
C PRO A 89 -1.92 -9.16 -8.63
N CYS A 90 -0.83 -8.66 -9.17
CA CYS A 90 0.46 -8.55 -8.50
C CYS A 90 0.89 -7.09 -8.39
N LYS A 91 1.20 -6.64 -7.18
CA LYS A 91 1.71 -5.29 -6.91
C LYS A 91 3.22 -5.24 -7.01
N ILE A 92 3.75 -4.31 -7.80
CA ILE A 92 5.20 -4.08 -7.91
C ILE A 92 5.70 -3.44 -6.61
N LEU A 93 6.63 -4.11 -5.93
CA LEU A 93 7.33 -3.57 -4.77
C LEU A 93 8.56 -2.79 -5.20
N GLU A 94 9.37 -3.39 -6.06
CA GLU A 94 10.64 -2.85 -6.53
C GLU A 94 10.90 -3.34 -7.95
N PHE A 95 11.56 -2.51 -8.77
CA PHE A 95 12.03 -2.89 -10.09
C PHE A 95 13.44 -2.36 -10.34
N LEU A 96 14.23 -3.13 -11.08
CA LEU A 96 15.60 -2.82 -11.46
C LEU A 96 15.75 -3.01 -12.97
N HIS A 97 15.98 -1.90 -13.67
CA HIS A 97 16.31 -1.94 -15.09
C HIS A 97 17.82 -2.19 -15.25
N VAL A 98 18.17 -3.32 -15.85
CA VAL A 98 19.57 -3.69 -16.14
C VAL A 98 19.82 -3.61 -17.64
N LYS A 99 20.83 -2.82 -18.03
CA LYS A 99 21.34 -2.74 -19.40
C LYS A 99 22.70 -3.46 -19.45
N PRO A 100 22.75 -4.75 -19.82
CA PRO A 100 24.03 -5.46 -19.91
C PRO A 100 24.86 -4.85 -21.05
N GLY A 101 26.18 -4.75 -20.87
CA GLY A 101 27.09 -4.22 -21.90
C GLY A 101 27.04 -5.01 -23.23
N LYS A 102 26.52 -6.25 -23.19
CA LYS A 102 26.22 -7.08 -24.35
C LYS A 102 24.91 -7.84 -24.09
N GLY A 103 23.89 -7.64 -24.94
CA GLY A 103 22.59 -8.32 -24.86
C GLY A 103 21.40 -7.37 -24.71
N SER A 104 20.19 -7.92 -24.69
CA SER A 104 18.95 -7.17 -24.51
C SER A 104 18.80 -6.69 -23.06
N ALA A 105 18.29 -5.47 -22.88
CA ALA A 105 17.95 -4.96 -21.56
C ALA A 105 16.80 -5.77 -20.94
N PHE A 106 16.81 -5.91 -19.62
CA PHE A 106 15.77 -6.59 -18.86
C PHE A 106 15.43 -5.83 -17.59
N VAL A 107 14.21 -6.02 -17.10
CA VAL A 107 13.73 -5.44 -15.85
C VAL A 107 13.49 -6.58 -14.88
N ARG A 108 14.22 -6.59 -13.77
CA ARG A 108 13.94 -7.49 -12.64
C ARG A 108 12.96 -6.82 -11.72
N THR A 109 11.83 -7.45 -11.47
CA THR A 109 10.77 -6.87 -10.67
C THR A 109 10.41 -7.80 -9.53
N LYS A 110 10.48 -7.27 -8.32
CA LYS A 110 9.94 -7.91 -7.13
C LYS A 110 8.48 -7.52 -6.98
N VAL A 111 7.60 -8.49 -7.08
CA VAL A 111 6.15 -8.31 -7.04
C VAL A 111 5.57 -9.04 -5.82
N LYS A 112 4.46 -8.53 -5.29
CA LYS A 112 3.66 -9.19 -4.26
C LYS A 112 2.31 -9.56 -4.85
N ASN A 113 1.98 -10.85 -4.83
CA ASN A 113 0.66 -11.32 -5.24
C ASN A 113 -0.38 -10.85 -4.20
N LEU A 114 -1.44 -10.17 -4.64
CA LEU A 114 -2.47 -9.64 -3.76
C LEU A 114 -3.45 -10.72 -3.26
N ILE A 115 -3.61 -11.83 -3.99
CA ILE A 115 -4.48 -12.94 -3.59
C ILE A 115 -3.78 -13.81 -2.55
N THR A 116 -2.54 -14.21 -2.82
CA THR A 116 -1.80 -15.14 -1.94
C THR A 116 -0.92 -14.44 -0.92
N GLY A 117 -0.68 -13.14 -1.07
CA GLY A 117 0.26 -12.37 -0.23
C GLY A 117 1.74 -12.68 -0.47
N ASN A 118 2.07 -13.68 -1.31
CA ASN A 118 3.42 -14.13 -1.57
C ASN A 118 4.22 -13.10 -2.39
N SER A 119 5.50 -12.94 -2.05
CA SER A 119 6.44 -12.14 -2.84
C SER A 119 7.16 -13.02 -3.86
N LEU A 120 7.16 -12.61 -5.12
CA LEU A 120 7.76 -13.31 -6.24
C LEU A 120 8.72 -12.37 -6.97
N GLU A 121 9.78 -12.91 -7.55
CA GLU A 121 10.68 -12.16 -8.41
C GLU A 121 10.47 -12.61 -9.85
N LYS A 122 10.07 -11.68 -10.74
CA LYS A 122 9.86 -11.95 -12.17
C LYS A 122 10.79 -11.05 -12.98
N THR A 123 11.41 -11.63 -14.00
CA THR A 123 12.26 -10.88 -14.94
C THR A 123 11.49 -10.71 -16.24
N PHE A 124 11.34 -9.46 -16.67
CA PHE A 124 10.68 -9.10 -17.93
C PHE A 124 11.72 -8.59 -18.93
N ARG A 125 11.48 -8.84 -20.23
CA ARG A 125 12.31 -8.24 -21.28
C ARG A 125 11.93 -6.77 -21.42
N ALA A 126 12.90 -5.89 -21.70
CA ALA A 126 12.60 -4.49 -21.93
C ALA A 126 11.70 -4.32 -23.16
N GLY A 127 10.55 -3.66 -22.99
CA GLY A 127 9.55 -3.42 -24.03
C GLY A 127 8.51 -4.54 -24.18
N GLU A 128 8.52 -5.56 -23.32
CA GLU A 128 7.47 -6.58 -23.28
C GLU A 128 6.13 -5.94 -22.86
N PRO A 129 5.02 -6.25 -23.56
CA PRO A 129 3.70 -5.76 -23.17
C PRO A 129 3.24 -6.45 -21.89
N VAL A 130 2.72 -5.66 -20.96
CA VAL A 130 2.23 -6.12 -19.66
C VAL A 130 0.83 -5.59 -19.45
N GLU A 131 -0.08 -6.48 -19.04
CA GLU A 131 -1.46 -6.11 -18.72
C GLU A 131 -1.49 -5.43 -17.35
N GLN A 132 -2.01 -4.21 -17.29
CA GLN A 132 -2.26 -3.55 -16.02
C GLN A 132 -3.51 -4.16 -15.37
N ALA A 133 -3.36 -4.60 -14.11
CA ALA A 133 -4.48 -5.06 -13.32
C ALA A 133 -5.25 -3.86 -12.77
N GLN A 134 -6.47 -3.66 -13.26
CA GLN A 134 -7.38 -2.69 -12.65
C GLN A 134 -7.94 -3.28 -11.36
N VAL A 135 -7.66 -2.59 -10.26
CA VAL A 135 -8.07 -2.98 -8.92
C VAL A 135 -8.90 -1.85 -8.35
N ASP A 136 -10.17 -2.16 -8.07
CA ASP A 136 -11.12 -1.19 -7.55
C ASP A 136 -11.30 -1.42 -6.05
N LYS A 137 -11.30 -0.33 -5.27
CA LYS A 137 -11.56 -0.38 -3.84
C LYS A 137 -12.93 0.20 -3.57
N VAL A 138 -13.73 -0.54 -2.84
CA VAL A 138 -15.11 -0.18 -2.52
C VAL A 138 -15.29 -0.31 -1.02
N ASP A 139 -15.99 0.66 -0.44
CA ASP A 139 -16.32 0.65 0.97
C ASP A 139 -17.62 -0.13 1.17
N LEU A 140 -17.55 -1.13 2.04
CA LEU A 140 -18.66 -2.01 2.39
C LEU A 140 -18.95 -1.91 3.88
N GLN A 141 -20.19 -2.14 4.26
CA GLN A 141 -20.65 -2.25 5.63
C GLN A 141 -20.98 -3.71 5.95
N TYR A 142 -20.39 -4.27 6.99
CA TYR A 142 -20.70 -5.64 7.41
C TYR A 142 -22.09 -5.73 8.03
N THR A 143 -22.88 -6.72 7.60
CA THR A 143 -24.26 -6.91 8.09
C THR A 143 -24.36 -8.15 8.98
N TYR A 144 -24.18 -9.34 8.44
CA TYR A 144 -24.29 -10.60 9.18
C TYR A 144 -23.49 -11.73 8.51
N LYS A 145 -23.36 -12.85 9.24
CA LYS A 145 -22.77 -14.11 8.74
C LYS A 145 -23.87 -15.16 8.62
N GLU A 146 -23.86 -15.93 7.55
CA GLU A 146 -24.71 -17.12 7.38
C GLU A 146 -23.85 -18.30 6.90
N GLY A 147 -23.81 -19.39 7.68
CA GLY A 147 -22.95 -20.54 7.35
C GLY A 147 -21.49 -20.12 7.19
N ASP A 148 -20.93 -20.37 6.00
CA ASP A 148 -19.53 -20.04 5.65
C ASP A 148 -19.41 -18.74 4.81
N MET A 149 -20.49 -17.97 4.70
CA MET A 149 -20.57 -16.73 3.92
C MET A 149 -20.79 -15.52 4.83
N TYR A 150 -20.10 -14.43 4.52
CA TYR A 150 -20.26 -13.14 5.17
C TYR A 150 -20.97 -12.20 4.21
N TYR A 151 -21.98 -11.48 4.70
CA TYR A 151 -22.78 -10.55 3.92
C TYR A 151 -22.41 -9.11 4.29
N PHE A 152 -22.26 -8.30 3.25
CA PHE A 152 -21.91 -6.90 3.36
C PHE A 152 -22.84 -6.08 2.46
N MET A 153 -23.10 -4.85 2.85
CA MET A 153 -23.82 -3.88 2.04
C MET A 153 -22.82 -2.90 1.44
N ASP A 154 -22.88 -2.67 0.14
CA ASP A 154 -22.09 -1.62 -0.51
C ASP A 154 -22.57 -0.24 -0.08
N SER A 155 -21.69 0.61 0.45
CA SER A 155 -22.05 1.93 0.95
C SER A 155 -22.47 2.93 -0.14
N ALA A 156 -22.13 2.67 -1.41
CA ALA A 156 -22.44 3.53 -2.54
C ALA A 156 -23.68 3.07 -3.32
N THR A 157 -23.86 1.76 -3.50
CA THR A 157 -24.98 1.20 -4.29
C THR A 157 -26.09 0.62 -3.43
N TYR A 158 -25.84 0.37 -2.14
CA TYR A 158 -26.73 -0.38 -1.24
C TYR A 158 -27.06 -1.80 -1.72
N GLU A 159 -26.20 -2.36 -2.58
CA GLU A 159 -26.30 -3.75 -3.02
C GLU A 159 -25.65 -4.68 -1.99
N GLU A 160 -26.26 -5.85 -1.78
CA GLU A 160 -25.71 -6.88 -0.89
C GLU A 160 -24.65 -7.70 -1.64
N VAL A 161 -23.51 -7.91 -0.99
CA VAL A 161 -22.38 -8.68 -1.49
C VAL A 161 -22.07 -9.80 -0.51
N SER A 162 -22.10 -11.03 -1.00
CA SER A 162 -21.65 -12.21 -0.24
C SER A 162 -20.17 -12.48 -0.48
N ILE A 163 -19.38 -12.65 0.58
CA ILE A 163 -17.95 -13.00 0.51
C ILE A 163 -17.72 -14.28 1.31
N ALA A 164 -17.03 -15.24 0.72
CA ALA A 164 -16.69 -16.49 1.38
C ALA A 164 -15.67 -16.30 2.52
N GLU A 165 -15.78 -17.09 3.58
CA GLU A 165 -14.88 -17.05 4.74
C GLU A 165 -13.39 -17.18 4.37
N LYS A 166 -13.08 -17.93 3.30
CA LYS A 166 -11.71 -18.09 2.79
C LYS A 166 -11.05 -16.79 2.34
N VAL A 167 -11.83 -15.83 1.84
CA VAL A 167 -11.33 -14.53 1.36
C VAL A 167 -11.20 -13.54 2.52
N VAL A 168 -12.09 -13.65 3.51
CA VAL A 168 -12.03 -12.85 4.74
C VAL A 168 -10.83 -13.26 5.61
N GLY A 169 -10.60 -14.57 5.72
CA GLY A 169 -9.52 -15.16 6.52
C GLY A 169 -9.64 -14.85 8.01
N ASP A 170 -8.49 -14.83 8.68
CA ASP A 170 -8.33 -14.59 10.12
C ASP A 170 -8.98 -13.31 10.67
N LYS A 171 -9.25 -12.35 9.78
CA LYS A 171 -9.84 -11.04 10.12
C LYS A 171 -11.30 -11.16 10.54
N ALA A 172 -11.96 -12.28 10.22
CA ALA A 172 -13.36 -12.53 10.52
C ALA A 172 -13.70 -12.42 12.01
N GLY A 173 -12.77 -12.80 12.90
CA GLY A 173 -12.97 -12.73 14.35
C GLY A 173 -13.03 -11.30 14.92
N PHE A 174 -12.79 -10.29 14.09
CA PHE A 174 -12.83 -8.88 14.47
C PHE A 174 -14.03 -8.13 13.86
N PHE A 175 -14.91 -8.81 13.14
CA PHE A 175 -16.08 -8.16 12.54
C PHE A 175 -17.15 -7.84 13.58
N LEU A 176 -17.64 -6.61 13.53
CA LEU A 176 -18.77 -6.11 14.30
C LEU A 176 -19.88 -5.69 13.37
N GLU A 177 -21.11 -6.07 13.66
CA GLU A 177 -22.27 -5.69 12.84
C GLU A 177 -22.35 -4.16 12.68
N GLY A 178 -22.60 -3.71 11.44
CA GLY A 178 -22.67 -2.29 11.09
C GLY A 178 -21.32 -1.59 10.88
N MET A 179 -20.19 -2.30 10.97
CA MET A 179 -18.88 -1.70 10.76
C MET A 179 -18.56 -1.45 9.27
N GLU A 180 -17.79 -0.40 8.99
CA GLU A 180 -17.28 -0.10 7.65
C GLU A 180 -15.90 -0.72 7.41
N LEU A 181 -15.69 -1.26 6.22
CA LEU A 181 -14.45 -1.89 5.76
C LEU A 181 -14.26 -1.67 4.27
N SER A 182 -13.04 -1.85 3.78
CA SER A 182 -12.73 -1.66 2.36
C SER A 182 -12.48 -3.01 1.69
N ALA A 183 -13.29 -3.34 0.69
CA ALA A 183 -13.09 -4.52 -0.15
C ALA A 183 -12.37 -4.14 -1.44
N THR A 184 -11.42 -4.99 -1.83
CA THR A 184 -10.66 -4.83 -3.06
C THR A 184 -11.17 -5.82 -4.10
N TYR A 185 -11.62 -5.29 -5.23
CA TYR A 185 -12.15 -6.05 -6.37
C TYR A 185 -11.10 -6.15 -7.48
N PHE A 186 -11.06 -7.32 -8.11
CA PHE A 186 -10.27 -7.58 -9.31
C PHE A 186 -11.09 -8.43 -10.28
N LYS A 187 -11.27 -7.94 -11.51
CA LYS A 187 -12.07 -8.61 -12.56
C LYS A 187 -13.46 -9.07 -12.07
N GLY A 188 -14.11 -8.24 -11.23
CA GLY A 188 -15.44 -8.51 -10.66
C GLY A 188 -15.46 -9.49 -9.49
N LYS A 189 -14.31 -9.91 -8.96
CA LYS A 189 -14.20 -10.79 -7.79
C LYS A 189 -13.53 -10.06 -6.62
N VAL A 190 -14.02 -10.29 -5.40
CA VAL A 190 -13.35 -9.78 -4.20
C VAL A 190 -12.08 -10.60 -3.96
N ILE A 191 -10.94 -9.92 -3.87
CA ILE A 191 -9.63 -10.55 -3.62
C ILE A 191 -9.14 -10.35 -2.20
N GLU A 192 -9.46 -9.21 -1.58
CA GLU A 192 -8.97 -8.86 -0.25
C GLU A 192 -9.99 -8.00 0.48
N VAL A 193 -10.20 -8.29 1.76
CA VAL A 193 -10.94 -7.45 2.69
C VAL A 193 -9.95 -6.76 3.63
N THR A 194 -10.00 -5.43 3.66
CA THR A 194 -9.16 -4.58 4.49
C THR A 194 -9.99 -3.95 5.60
N LEU A 195 -9.59 -4.25 6.82
CA LEU A 195 -10.10 -3.63 8.04
C LEU A 195 -9.32 -2.36 8.37
N PRO A 196 -9.90 -1.44 9.16
CA PRO A 196 -9.14 -0.41 9.85
C PRO A 196 -8.00 -1.04 10.66
N LYS A 197 -6.80 -0.42 10.64
CA LYS A 197 -5.62 -0.95 11.35
C LYS A 197 -5.87 -1.13 12.85
N GLN A 198 -6.65 -0.23 13.42
CA GLN A 198 -6.97 -0.19 14.84
C GLN A 198 -8.49 -0.11 14.99
N MET A 199 -9.03 -0.92 15.89
CA MET A 199 -10.45 -0.89 16.22
C MET A 199 -10.64 -0.86 17.73
N ILE A 200 -11.73 -0.25 18.16
CA ILE A 200 -12.14 -0.24 19.56
C ILE A 200 -13.16 -1.36 19.73
N LEU A 201 -12.83 -2.33 20.57
CA LEU A 201 -13.65 -3.51 20.81
C LEU A 201 -13.94 -3.61 22.32
N GLU A 202 -15.14 -4.03 22.67
CA GLU A 202 -15.52 -4.28 24.06
C GLU A 202 -15.12 -5.70 24.47
N VAL A 203 -14.64 -5.84 25.71
CA VAL A 203 -14.34 -7.16 26.31
C VAL A 203 -15.62 -7.76 26.89
N VAL A 204 -16.07 -8.89 26.33
CA VAL A 204 -17.28 -9.60 26.79
C VAL A 204 -16.99 -10.65 27.85
N GLU A 205 -15.79 -11.21 27.87
CA GLU A 205 -15.42 -12.27 28.81
C GLU A 205 -13.91 -12.22 29.09
N THR A 206 -13.54 -12.17 30.36
CA THR A 206 -12.14 -12.30 30.81
C THR A 206 -12.10 -12.73 32.26
N ASP A 207 -11.07 -13.48 32.64
CA ASP A 207 -10.88 -13.92 34.03
C ASP A 207 -10.60 -12.73 34.96
N PRO A 208 -11.11 -12.74 36.21
CA PRO A 208 -10.76 -11.74 37.21
C PRO A 208 -9.25 -11.79 37.48
N GLY A 209 -8.56 -10.65 37.33
CA GLY A 209 -7.11 -10.60 37.52
C GLY A 209 -6.73 -10.94 38.97
N GLU A 210 -5.97 -12.01 39.17
CA GLU A 210 -5.46 -12.36 40.49
C GLU A 210 -4.41 -11.32 40.94
N LYS A 211 -4.78 -10.53 41.95
CA LYS A 211 -3.94 -9.46 42.53
C LYS A 211 -2.58 -9.95 43.08
N GLY A 212 -2.34 -11.26 43.15
CA GLY A 212 -1.11 -11.88 43.65
C GLY A 212 -0.01 -12.11 42.62
N ASN A 213 -0.28 -11.97 41.32
CA ASN A 213 0.73 -12.22 40.28
C ASN A 213 1.45 -10.91 39.89
N THR A 214 2.47 -10.54 40.67
CA THR A 214 3.28 -9.31 40.51
C THR A 214 4.39 -9.43 39.44
N ALA A 215 4.31 -10.41 38.53
CA ALA A 215 5.20 -10.44 37.38
C ALA A 215 4.86 -9.28 36.43
N GLN A 216 5.78 -8.33 36.28
CA GLN A 216 5.65 -7.23 35.31
C GLN A 216 5.39 -7.82 33.91
N GLY A 217 4.24 -7.50 33.32
CA GLY A 217 3.88 -7.93 31.97
C GLY A 217 3.04 -9.21 31.87
N ALA A 218 2.48 -9.72 32.97
CA ALA A 218 1.48 -10.78 32.89
C ALA A 218 0.27 -10.34 32.05
N THR A 219 -0.11 -11.18 31.08
CA THR A 219 -1.29 -10.99 30.23
C THR A 219 -2.25 -12.16 30.43
N LYS A 220 -3.53 -11.89 30.21
CA LYS A 220 -4.60 -12.89 30.27
C LYS A 220 -5.39 -12.89 28.96
N PRO A 221 -5.93 -14.04 28.53
CA PRO A 221 -6.84 -14.07 27.40
C PRO A 221 -8.14 -13.34 27.75
N ALA A 222 -8.64 -12.57 26.80
CA ALA A 222 -9.94 -11.91 26.87
C ALA A 222 -10.66 -12.08 25.54
N LYS A 223 -11.94 -12.41 25.60
CA LYS A 223 -12.82 -12.48 24.44
C LYS A 223 -13.43 -11.11 24.19
N VAL A 224 -13.33 -10.63 22.97
CA VAL A 224 -13.96 -9.37 22.54
C VAL A 224 -15.34 -9.62 21.95
N ALA A 225 -16.16 -8.57 21.83
CA ALA A 225 -17.52 -8.63 21.29
C ALA A 225 -17.59 -9.27 19.89
N ALA A 226 -16.56 -9.08 19.06
CA ALA A 226 -16.46 -9.71 17.74
C ALA A 226 -16.18 -11.24 17.78
N GLY A 227 -15.84 -11.79 18.94
CA GLY A 227 -15.57 -13.21 19.15
C GLY A 227 -14.10 -13.61 19.13
N ALA A 228 -13.18 -12.74 18.68
CA ALA A 228 -11.74 -12.98 18.79
C ALA A 228 -11.26 -13.07 20.25
N ILE A 229 -10.20 -13.86 20.46
CA ILE A 229 -9.49 -13.96 21.74
C ILE A 229 -8.17 -13.18 21.61
N ILE A 230 -7.96 -12.22 22.51
CA ILE A 230 -6.74 -11.41 22.55
C ILE A 230 -6.13 -11.38 23.95
N ASN A 231 -4.82 -11.25 24.02
CA ASN A 231 -4.12 -11.15 25.30
C ASN A 231 -4.13 -9.70 25.79
N VAL A 232 -4.77 -9.47 26.93
CA VAL A 232 -4.91 -8.16 27.57
C VAL A 232 -4.19 -8.13 28.93
N PRO A 233 -3.80 -6.95 29.42
CA PRO A 233 -3.22 -6.81 30.76
C PRO A 233 -4.20 -7.23 31.87
N LEU A 234 -3.66 -7.67 33.02
CA LEU A 234 -4.44 -8.16 34.16
C LEU A 234 -5.48 -7.17 34.71
N PHE A 235 -5.25 -5.86 34.55
CA PHE A 235 -6.14 -4.81 35.06
C PHE A 235 -7.40 -4.60 34.21
N ILE A 236 -7.47 -5.14 32.99
CA ILE A 236 -8.66 -5.03 32.13
C ILE A 236 -9.77 -5.92 32.69
N THR A 237 -10.98 -5.39 32.78
CA THR A 237 -12.16 -6.14 33.23
C THR A 237 -13.19 -6.28 32.11
N THR A 238 -14.14 -7.20 32.29
CA THR A 238 -15.30 -7.33 31.41
C THR A 238 -16.09 -6.01 31.35
N GLY A 239 -16.57 -5.65 30.15
CA GLY A 239 -17.27 -4.38 29.86
C GLY A 239 -16.36 -3.19 29.55
N GLU A 240 -15.03 -3.34 29.63
CA GLU A 240 -14.12 -2.28 29.21
C GLU A 240 -13.90 -2.28 27.69
N LYS A 241 -13.80 -1.08 27.10
CA LYS A 241 -13.43 -0.88 25.70
C LYS A 241 -11.91 -0.82 25.57
N ILE A 242 -11.37 -1.59 24.65
CA ILE A 242 -9.93 -1.68 24.39
C ILE A 242 -9.65 -1.40 22.91
N ARG A 243 -8.56 -0.70 22.65
CA ARG A 243 -8.04 -0.49 21.30
C ARG A 243 -7.12 -1.65 20.95
N VAL A 244 -7.39 -2.29 19.82
CA VAL A 244 -6.68 -3.47 19.34
C VAL A 244 -6.11 -3.17 17.96
N ASP A 245 -4.86 -3.58 17.74
CA ASP A 245 -4.24 -3.60 16.42
C ASP A 245 -4.61 -4.92 15.72
N ILE A 246 -5.27 -4.82 14.56
CA ILE A 246 -5.89 -5.97 13.88
C ILE A 246 -4.85 -6.84 13.15
N ASP A 247 -3.81 -6.22 12.59
CA ASP A 247 -2.76 -6.93 11.87
C ASP A 247 -1.91 -7.77 12.84
N SER A 248 -1.55 -7.21 14.00
CA SER A 248 -0.74 -7.90 15.01
C SER A 248 -1.57 -8.66 16.06
N LYS A 249 -2.90 -8.46 16.09
CA LYS A 249 -3.84 -9.00 17.10
C LYS A 249 -3.44 -8.65 18.54
N LYS A 250 -2.85 -7.46 18.74
CA LYS A 250 -2.33 -7.01 20.04
C LYS A 250 -3.18 -5.92 20.66
N TYR A 251 -3.33 -6.00 21.98
CA TYR A 251 -3.82 -4.89 22.78
C TYR A 251 -2.87 -3.69 22.66
N MET A 252 -3.43 -2.50 22.42
CA MET A 252 -2.69 -1.25 22.33
C MET A 252 -2.89 -0.43 23.60
N GLU A 253 -4.14 -0.05 23.86
CA GLU A 253 -4.48 0.82 24.98
C GLU A 253 -5.93 0.60 25.42
N ARG A 254 -6.25 1.09 26.62
CA ARG A 254 -7.63 1.11 27.11
C ARG A 254 -8.31 2.33 26.50
N ALA A 255 -9.35 2.11 25.72
CA ALA A 255 -10.15 3.20 25.19
C ALA A 255 -11.05 3.71 26.33
N LYS A 256 -10.82 4.95 26.75
CA LYS A 256 -11.86 5.72 27.45
C LYS A 256 -12.73 6.31 26.36
N GLU A 257 -14.04 6.18 26.53
CA GLU A 257 -15.06 6.72 25.63
C GLU A 257 -14.74 8.14 25.15
#